data_AF-A0A523LWJ0-F1
#
_entry.id   AF-A0A523LWJ0-F1
#
_cell.length_a   1.000
_cell.length_b   1.000
_cell.length_c   1.000
_cell.angle_alpha   90.00
_cell.angle_beta   90.00
_cell.angle_gamma   90.00
#
_symmetry.space_group_name_H-M   'P 1'
#
loop_
_entity.id
_entity.type
_entity.pdbx_description
1 polymer ?
#
loop_
_entity_poly.entity_id
_entity_poly.type
_entity_poly.pdbx_seq_one_letter_code
_entity_poly.pdbx_strand_id
1 'polypeptide(L)'
;MRTRKGKVRRYVFFLTGCLISFGLAAQTNPLWTQQKVRNYLPHMTAPEVEALLTRTDMVIIPVASLEQHGNHLPIGTDFINGVE
;
A
#
# COMPACT_ATOMS: atom_id res chain seq x y z
N MET A 1 -26.98 25.70 36.75
CA MET A 1 -26.20 24.44 36.60
C MET A 1 -26.36 23.85 35.18
N ARG A 2 -25.89 24.55 34.14
CA ARG A 2 -26.25 24.27 32.73
C ARG A 2 -25.06 24.40 31.77
N THR A 3 -23.98 23.63 31.93
CA THR A 3 -22.83 23.71 30.99
C THR A 3 -22.04 22.40 30.75
N ARG A 4 -22.33 21.28 31.44
CA ARG A 4 -21.54 20.03 31.29
C ARG A 4 -21.74 19.31 29.94
N LYS A 5 -22.98 19.24 29.42
CA LYS A 5 -23.30 18.49 28.19
C LYS A 5 -22.70 19.09 26.90
N GLY A 6 -22.57 20.42 26.82
CA GLY A 6 -21.99 21.10 25.66
C GLY A 6 -20.48 20.93 25.53
N LYS A 7 -19.77 20.81 26.67
CA LYS A 7 -18.33 20.52 26.71
C LYS A 7 -18.04 19.10 26.22
N VAL A 8 -18.76 18.09 26.73
CA VAL A 8 -18.58 16.69 26.31
C VAL A 8 -18.83 16.51 24.82
N ARG A 9 -19.88 17.12 24.26
CA ARG A 9 -20.15 17.04 22.81
C ARG A 9 -19.03 17.67 21.98
N ARG A 10 -18.44 18.78 22.44
CA ARG A 10 -17.27 19.40 21.80
C ARG A 10 -16.04 18.51 21.87
N TYR A 11 -15.76 17.88 23.01
CA TYR A 11 -14.61 16.98 23.16
C TYR A 11 -14.78 15.71 22.32
N VAL A 12 -15.99 15.15 22.25
CA VAL A 12 -16.27 14.01 21.37
C VAL A 12 -16.03 14.39 19.91
N PHE A 13 -16.58 15.50 19.42
CA PHE A 13 -16.32 15.98 18.05
C PHE A 13 -14.83 16.23 17.77
N PHE A 14 -14.10 16.79 18.74
CA PHE A 14 -12.64 16.99 18.62
C PHE A 14 -11.89 15.66 18.55
N LEU A 15 -12.24 14.69 19.40
CA LEU A 15 -11.65 13.35 19.41
C LEU A 15 -11.94 12.60 18.11
N THR A 16 -13.18 12.66 17.61
CA THR A 16 -13.54 12.00 16.34
C THR A 16 -12.81 12.66 15.15
N GLY A 17 -12.70 14.00 15.13
CA GLY A 17 -11.94 14.71 14.11
C GLY A 17 -10.44 14.37 14.13
N CYS A 18 -9.85 14.23 15.32
CA CYS A 18 -8.44 13.88 15.48
C CYS A 18 -8.11 12.46 14.99
N LEU A 19 -9.02 11.51 15.24
CA LEU A 19 -8.87 10.12 14.77
C LEU A 19 -8.99 10.00 13.24
N ILE A 20 -9.82 10.82 12.61
CA ILE A 20 -9.93 10.87 11.14
C ILE A 20 -8.63 11.40 10.50
N SER A 21 -8.00 12.41 11.12
CA SER A 21 -6.73 12.98 10.61
C SER A 21 -5.55 12.01 10.68
N PHE A 22 -5.52 11.11 11.67
CA PHE A 22 -4.44 10.13 11.81
C PHE A 22 -4.42 9.06 10.72
N GLY A 23 -5.58 8.69 10.18
CA GLY A 23 -5.68 7.64 9.14
C GLY A 23 -5.23 8.08 7.75
N LEU A 24 -5.23 9.39 7.45
CA LEU A 24 -4.84 9.93 6.14
C LEU A 24 -3.34 10.17 6.00
N ALA A 25 -2.61 10.29 7.11
CA ALA A 25 -1.16 10.44 7.09
C ALA A 25 -0.49 9.06 7.05
N ALA A 26 -0.65 8.34 5.94
CA ALA A 26 0.23 7.21 5.64
C ALA A 26 1.69 7.69 5.60
N GLN A 27 2.65 6.83 5.95
CA GLN A 27 4.08 7.12 5.87
C GLN A 27 4.46 7.39 4.40
N THR A 28 4.44 8.65 3.98
CA THR A 28 4.92 9.05 2.66
C THR A 28 6.41 9.36 2.76
N ASN A 29 7.21 8.82 1.84
CA ASN A 29 8.62 9.17 1.75
C ASN A 29 8.79 10.23 0.65
N PRO A 30 9.45 11.37 0.94
CA PRO A 30 9.66 12.42 -0.05
C PRO A 30 10.64 12.05 -1.17
N LEU A 31 11.44 11.00 -1.00
CA LEU A 31 12.46 10.55 -1.97
C LEU A 31 11.94 9.50 -2.96
N TRP A 32 10.81 8.85 -2.68
CA TRP A 32 10.24 7.87 -3.60
C TRP A 32 8.77 8.15 -3.85
N THR A 33 8.40 8.12 -5.12
CA THR A 33 7.01 8.11 -5.57
C THR A 33 6.83 6.87 -6.41
N GLN A 34 5.85 6.03 -6.04
CA GLN A 34 5.57 4.80 -6.77
C GLN A 34 4.27 4.95 -7.52
N GLN A 35 4.36 4.82 -8.85
CA GLN A 35 3.17 4.76 -9.68
C GLN A 35 2.50 3.39 -9.53
N LYS A 36 1.18 3.39 -9.36
CA LYS A 36 0.40 2.14 -9.35
C LYS A 36 0.42 1.52 -10.75
N VAL A 37 0.79 0.24 -10.82
CA VAL A 37 0.83 -0.55 -12.05
C VAL A 37 -0.45 -1.40 -12.08
N ARG A 38 -1.12 -1.45 -13.23
CA ARG A 38 -2.38 -2.18 -13.38
C ARG A 38 -2.13 -3.68 -13.25
N ASN A 39 -2.97 -4.38 -12.49
CA ASN A 39 -2.89 -5.82 -12.24
C ASN A 39 -1.57 -6.29 -11.60
N TYR A 40 -0.82 -5.37 -10.96
CA TYR A 40 0.35 -5.73 -10.17
C TYR A 40 -0.05 -5.88 -8.71
N LEU A 41 -0.14 -7.15 -8.25
CA LEU A 41 -0.64 -7.52 -6.94
C LEU A 41 -0.01 -6.74 -5.77
N PRO A 42 1.32 -6.49 -5.72
CA PRO A 42 1.92 -5.70 -4.63
C PRO A 42 1.41 -4.27 -4.52
N HIS A 43 0.82 -3.70 -5.58
CA HIS A 43 0.23 -2.35 -5.55
C HIS A 43 -1.29 -2.36 -5.29
N MET A 44 -1.90 -3.54 -5.10
CA MET A 44 -3.33 -3.69 -4.87
C MET A 44 -3.64 -3.83 -3.38
N THR A 45 -4.75 -3.23 -2.97
CA THR A 45 -5.35 -3.42 -1.65
C THR A 45 -6.23 -4.69 -1.67
N ALA A 46 -6.54 -5.24 -0.49
CA ALA A 46 -7.39 -6.44 -0.41
C ALA A 46 -8.76 -6.28 -1.12
N PRO A 47 -9.52 -5.17 -0.96
CA PRO A 47 -10.76 -4.97 -1.71
C PRO A 47 -10.58 -4.92 -3.24
N GLU A 48 -9.44 -4.43 -3.73
CA GLU A 48 -9.16 -4.42 -5.16
C GLU A 48 -8.84 -5.83 -5.68
N VAL A 49 -8.21 -6.68 -4.86
CA VAL A 49 -7.98 -8.10 -5.18
C VAL A 49 -9.31 -8.87 -5.19
N GLU A 50 -10.19 -8.64 -4.22
CA GLU A 50 -11.54 -9.22 -4.22
C GLU A 50 -12.32 -8.84 -5.49
N ALA A 51 -12.23 -7.57 -5.91
CA ALA A 51 -12.83 -7.13 -7.17
C ALA A 51 -12.18 -7.79 -8.39
N LEU A 52 -10.86 -8.03 -8.38
CA LEU A 52 -10.15 -8.71 -9.47
C LEU A 52 -10.60 -10.16 -9.64
N LEU A 53 -10.84 -10.86 -8.53
CA LEU A 53 -11.32 -12.25 -8.53
C LEU A 53 -12.68 -12.44 -9.22
N THR A 54 -13.47 -11.38 -9.39
CA THR A 54 -14.71 -11.42 -10.18
C THR A 54 -14.46 -11.53 -11.70
N ARG A 55 -13.23 -11.24 -12.15
CA ARG A 55 -12.85 -11.20 -13.57
C ARG A 55 -11.82 -12.26 -13.96
N THR A 56 -10.99 -12.71 -13.02
CA THR A 56 -9.95 -13.72 -13.26
C THR A 56 -9.54 -14.39 -11.96
N ASP A 57 -9.27 -15.70 -12.03
CA ASP A 57 -8.68 -16.52 -10.97
C ASP A 57 -7.19 -16.86 -11.25
N MET A 58 -6.63 -16.30 -12.32
CA MET A 58 -5.24 -16.51 -12.74
C MET A 58 -4.28 -15.50 -12.10
N VAL A 59 -3.13 -16.00 -11.63
CA VAL A 59 -1.98 -15.20 -11.18
C VAL A 59 -0.69 -15.66 -11.87
N ILE A 60 0.20 -14.72 -12.16
CA ILE A 60 1.56 -14.98 -12.63
C ILE A 60 2.51 -14.72 -11.46
N ILE A 61 3.30 -15.72 -11.08
CA ILE A 61 4.31 -15.62 -10.05
C ILE A 61 5.69 -15.81 -10.70
N PRO A 62 6.49 -14.75 -10.86
CA PRO A 62 7.87 -14.87 -11.32
C PRO A 62 8.66 -15.73 -10.31
N VAL A 63 9.39 -16.71 -10.83
CA VAL A 63 10.36 -17.49 -10.04
C VAL A 63 11.74 -17.12 -10.56
N ALA A 64 12.59 -16.60 -9.68
CA ALA A 64 13.89 -16.06 -10.00
C ALA A 64 15.00 -16.72 -9.15
N SER A 65 16.24 -16.45 -9.51
CA SER A 65 17.45 -16.88 -8.78
C SER A 65 18.21 -15.70 -8.21
N LEU A 66 19.07 -15.99 -7.22
CA LEU A 66 20.17 -15.13 -6.81
C LEU A 66 21.46 -15.81 -7.22
N GLU A 67 22.04 -15.40 -8.33
CA GLU A 67 23.16 -16.11 -8.96
C GLU A 67 24.12 -15.19 -9.72
N GLN A 68 25.35 -15.66 -9.90
CA GLN A 68 26.40 -14.89 -10.56
C GLN A 68 26.07 -14.67 -12.04
N HIS A 69 26.01 -13.41 -12.46
CA HIS A 69 25.79 -13.01 -13.86
C HIS A 69 27.04 -12.37 -14.51
N GLY A 70 28.22 -12.88 -14.15
CA GLY A 70 29.50 -12.32 -14.59
C GLY A 70 29.84 -10.98 -13.92
N ASN A 71 30.93 -10.33 -14.35
CA ASN A 71 31.47 -9.15 -13.66
C ASN A 71 30.70 -7.84 -13.92
N HIS A 72 29.68 -7.88 -14.76
CA HIS A 72 29.02 -6.68 -15.30
C HIS A 72 27.52 -6.62 -15.00
N LEU A 73 26.94 -7.67 -14.42
CA LEU A 73 25.52 -7.71 -14.06
C LEU A 73 25.34 -8.05 -12.57
N PRO A 74 24.29 -7.53 -11.93
CA PRO A 74 23.97 -7.84 -10.55
C PRO A 74 23.57 -9.31 -10.36
N ILE A 75 23.69 -9.82 -9.14
CA ILE A 75 23.28 -11.20 -8.79
C ILE A 75 21.76 -11.43 -8.84
N GLY A 76 20.98 -10.35 -8.94
CA GLY A 76 19.51 -10.39 -8.97
C GLY A 76 18.92 -10.18 -10.36
N THR A 77 19.70 -10.38 -11.44
CA THR A 77 19.23 -10.15 -12.82
C THR A 77 17.97 -10.94 -13.14
N ASP A 78 17.85 -12.18 -12.70
CA ASP A 78 16.65 -13.00 -12.91
C ASP A 78 15.40 -12.39 -12.27
N PHE A 79 15.56 -11.79 -11.08
CA PHE A 79 14.46 -11.12 -10.40
C PHE A 79 14.04 -9.85 -11.15
N ILE A 80 15.02 -9.04 -11.57
CA ILE A 80 14.78 -7.80 -12.32
C ILE A 80 14.01 -8.12 -13.61
N ASN A 81 14.48 -9.08 -14.40
CA ASN A 81 13.83 -9.48 -15.66
C ASN A 81 12.43 -10.08 -15.47
N GLY A 82 12.16 -10.66 -14.29
CA GLY A 82 10.86 -11.25 -13.99
C GLY A 82 9.81 -10.24 -13.53
N VAL A 83 10.22 -9.03 -13.12
CA VAL A 83 9.36 -8.03 -12.46
C VAL A 83 9.31 -6.68 -13.19
N GLU A 84 10.41 -6.26 -13.82
CA GLU A 84 10.56 -4.98 -14.54
C GLU A 84 10.40 -5.13 -16.05
#